data_AF-A0A5D0T5L6-F1
#
_entry.id   AF-A0A5D0T5L6-F1
#
_cell.length_a   1.000
_cell.length_b   1.000
_cell.length_c   1.000
_cell.angle_alpha   90.00
_cell.angle_beta   90.00
_cell.angle_gamma   90.00
#
_symmetry.space_group_name_H-M   'P 1'
#
loop_
_entity.id
_entity.type
_entity.pdbx_description
1 polymer ?
#
loop_
_entity_poly.entity_id
_entity_poly.type
_entity_poly.pdbx_seq_one_letter_code
_entity_poly.pdbx_strand_id
1 'polypeptide(L)'
;MEALRLILLYVHLIGFALLLGGSLAQYISGRLRINGAMLWGSVIQLVTGIGLAAPLRDGDEPAPAKLATKGVIALLIFVMVFFSRKRETVNRGHFLAIVGLTLVNAAVAVFWR
;
A
#
# COMPACT_ATOMS: atom_id res chain seq x y z
N MET A 1 -0.41 -12.36 -21.14
CA MET A 1 -0.80 -11.62 -19.91
C MET A 1 0.27 -11.65 -18.81
N GLU A 2 1.17 -12.66 -18.76
CA GLU A 2 2.14 -12.78 -17.67
C GLU A 2 3.14 -11.61 -17.57
N ALA A 3 3.66 -11.10 -18.69
CA ALA A 3 4.59 -9.96 -18.67
C ALA A 3 3.98 -8.71 -18.01
N LEU A 4 2.70 -8.40 -18.32
CA LEU A 4 1.97 -7.30 -17.69
C LEU A 4 1.82 -7.53 -16.18
N ARG A 5 1.48 -8.75 -15.77
CA ARG A 5 1.35 -9.12 -14.35
C ARG A 5 2.67 -8.94 -13.61
N LEU A 6 3.80 -9.35 -14.19
CA LEU A 6 5.14 -9.17 -13.62
C LEU A 6 5.51 -7.68 -13.51
N ILE A 7 5.20 -6.89 -14.53
CA ILE A 7 5.40 -5.43 -14.48
C ILE A 7 4.55 -4.81 -13.36
N LEU A 8 3.26 -5.16 -13.28
CA LEU A 8 2.37 -4.67 -12.23
C LEU A 8 2.87 -5.06 -10.83
N LEU A 9 3.32 -6.31 -10.66
CA LEU A 9 3.89 -6.78 -9.40
C LEU A 9 5.16 -6.01 -9.03
N TYR A 10 6.06 -5.79 -10.00
CA TYR A 10 7.28 -5.03 -9.79
C TYR A 10 6.99 -3.59 -9.37
N VAL A 11 6.07 -2.91 -10.08
CA VAL A 11 5.63 -1.56 -9.72
C VAL A 11 4.92 -1.54 -8.37
N HIS A 12 4.16 -2.58 -8.03
CA HIS A 12 3.55 -2.73 -6.71
C HIS A 12 4.63 -2.76 -5.62
N LEU A 13 5.69 -3.55 -5.78
CA LEU A 13 6.81 -3.60 -4.84
C LEU A 13 7.52 -2.24 -4.67
N ILE A 14 7.70 -1.49 -5.77
CA ILE A 14 8.21 -0.12 -5.70
C ILE A 14 7.27 0.78 -4.88
N GLY A 15 5.96 0.71 -5.12
CA GLY A 15 4.97 1.46 -4.35
C GLY A 15 5.01 1.15 -2.86
N PHE A 16 5.19 -0.13 -2.50
CA PHE A 16 5.36 -0.56 -1.11
C PHE A 16 6.63 0.04 -0.51
N ALA A 17 7.77 -0.04 -1.22
CA ALA A 17 9.03 0.52 -0.77
C ALA A 17 8.97 2.04 -0.57
N LEU A 18 8.30 2.77 -1.47
CA LEU A 18 8.07 4.21 -1.34
C LEU A 18 7.23 4.55 -0.11
N LEU A 19 6.15 3.79 0.12
CA LEU A 19 5.25 4.02 1.23
C LEU A 19 5.91 3.71 2.58
N LEU A 20 6.49 2.53 2.72
CA LEU A 20 7.12 2.09 3.97
C LEU A 20 8.45 2.81 4.22
N GLY A 21 9.29 2.94 3.20
CA GLY A 21 10.57 3.65 3.29
C GLY A 21 10.38 5.16 3.53
N GLY A 22 9.41 5.77 2.85
CA GLY A 22 9.02 7.16 3.10
C GLY A 22 8.52 7.38 4.52
N SER A 23 7.79 6.40 5.09
CA SER A 23 7.37 6.44 6.48
C SER A 23 8.55 6.30 7.45
N LEU A 24 9.46 5.36 7.20
CA LEU A 24 10.64 5.16 8.05
C LEU A 24 11.53 6.42 8.08
N ALA A 25 11.75 7.04 6.92
CA ALA A 25 12.50 8.30 6.83
C ALA A 25 11.87 9.42 7.67
N GLN A 26 10.53 9.55 7.65
CA GLN A 26 9.84 10.55 8.47
C GLN A 26 9.93 10.24 9.96
N TYR A 27 9.79 8.97 10.32
CA TYR A 27 9.90 8.53 11.72
C TYR A 27 11.28 8.85 12.29
N ILE A 28 12.35 8.54 11.55
CA ILE A 28 13.73 8.82 11.95
C ILE A 28 14.00 10.32 12.04
N SER A 29 13.44 11.13 11.12
CA SER A 29 13.61 12.58 11.15
C SER A 29 12.93 13.28 12.34
N GLY A 30 12.07 12.58 13.08
CA GLY A 30 11.29 13.12 14.19
C GLY A 30 10.11 14.02 13.80
N ARG A 31 9.99 14.39 12.51
CA ARG A 31 8.88 15.20 11.98
C ARG A 31 7.86 14.32 11.29
N LEU A 32 6.83 13.90 12.03
CA LEU A 32 5.77 13.06 11.50
C LEU A 32 4.86 13.86 10.55
N ARG A 33 5.12 13.76 9.25
CA ARG A 33 4.29 14.35 8.19
C ARG A 33 4.24 13.39 7.00
N ILE A 34 3.22 13.54 6.16
CA ILE A 34 3.14 12.78 4.91
C ILE A 34 4.09 13.41 3.89
N ASN A 35 5.12 12.67 3.45
CA ASN A 35 5.97 13.11 2.34
C ASN A 35 5.42 12.63 0.98
N GLY A 36 6.04 13.12 -0.10
CA GLY A 36 5.70 12.72 -1.46
C GLY A 36 5.87 11.21 -1.70
N ALA A 37 6.86 10.56 -1.08
CA ALA A 37 7.08 9.12 -1.21
C ALA A 37 5.91 8.31 -0.63
N MET A 38 5.41 8.68 0.55
CA MET A 38 4.22 8.05 1.14
C MET A 38 2.99 8.25 0.25
N LEU A 39 2.78 9.47 -0.27
CA LEU A 39 1.64 9.76 -1.13
C LEU A 39 1.66 8.92 -2.42
N TRP A 40 2.75 8.99 -3.18
CA TRP A 40 2.89 8.23 -4.42
C TRP A 40 2.93 6.72 -4.17
N GLY A 41 3.57 6.28 -3.10
CA GLY A 41 3.57 4.88 -2.70
C GLY A 41 2.15 4.35 -2.45
N SER A 42 1.31 5.11 -1.74
CA SER A 42 -0.10 4.74 -1.50
C SER A 42 -0.95 4.70 -2.78
N VAL A 43 -0.74 5.65 -3.71
CA VAL A 43 -1.42 5.67 -5.01
C VAL A 43 -1.02 4.46 -5.85
N ILE A 44 0.28 4.22 -5.98
CA ILE A 44 0.82 3.09 -6.75
C ILE A 44 0.29 1.77 -6.18
N GLN A 45 0.35 1.60 -4.85
CA GLN A 45 -0.16 0.42 -4.16
C GLN A 45 -1.63 0.15 -4.47
N LEU A 46 -2.49 1.17 -4.42
CA LEU A 46 -3.92 1.03 -4.70
C LEU A 46 -4.17 0.68 -6.18
N VAL A 47 -3.58 1.44 -7.10
CA VAL A 47 -3.80 1.26 -8.55
C VAL A 47 -3.28 -0.10 -9.03
N THR A 48 -2.04 -0.45 -8.68
CA THR A 48 -1.47 -1.75 -9.06
C THR A 48 -2.15 -2.91 -8.33
N GLY A 49 -2.61 -2.71 -7.09
CA GLY A 49 -3.39 -3.71 -6.35
C GLY A 49 -4.70 -4.07 -7.06
N ILE A 50 -5.41 -3.07 -7.59
CA ILE A 50 -6.60 -3.27 -8.42
C ILE A 50 -6.25 -4.00 -9.72
N GLY A 51 -5.16 -3.59 -10.39
CA GLY A 51 -4.70 -4.25 -11.62
C GLY A 51 -4.31 -5.72 -11.40
N LEU A 52 -3.67 -6.04 -10.28
CA LEU A 52 -3.29 -7.42 -9.91
C LEU A 52 -4.48 -8.27 -9.44
N ALA A 53 -5.61 -7.66 -9.08
CA ALA A 53 -6.84 -8.36 -8.70
C ALA A 53 -7.69 -8.77 -9.91
N ALA A 54 -7.40 -8.26 -11.11
CA ALA A 54 -8.08 -8.66 -12.32
C ALA A 54 -7.90 -10.17 -12.57
N PRO A 55 -8.97 -10.91 -12.93
CA PRO A 55 -8.87 -12.33 -13.26
C PRO A 55 -8.15 -12.47 -14.60
N LEU A 56 -6.84 -12.69 -14.54
CA LEU A 56 -5.95 -12.82 -15.70
C LEU A 56 -5.45 -14.26 -15.89
N ARG A 57 -5.91 -15.20 -15.08
CA ARG A 57 -5.54 -16.61 -15.11
C ARG A 57 -6.81 -17.45 -15.33
N ASP A 58 -6.61 -18.66 -15.82
CA ASP A 58 -7.63 -19.69 -15.89
C ASP A 58 -7.42 -20.63 -14.68
N GLY A 59 -8.02 -20.30 -13.53
CA GLY A 59 -8.24 -21.25 -12.43
C GLY A 59 -7.20 -21.28 -11.30
N ASP A 60 -6.37 -20.25 -11.16
CA ASP A 60 -5.39 -20.16 -10.05
C ASP A 60 -5.36 -18.73 -9.48
N GLU A 61 -6.57 -18.19 -9.26
CA GLU A 61 -6.83 -16.89 -8.68
C GLU A 61 -6.77 -16.95 -7.15
N PRO A 62 -6.24 -15.91 -6.48
CA PRO A 62 -6.33 -15.80 -5.04
C PRO A 62 -7.80 -15.78 -4.59
N ALA A 63 -8.08 -16.35 -3.40
CA ALA A 63 -9.41 -16.33 -2.81
C ALA A 63 -10.04 -14.90 -2.86
N PRO A 64 -11.29 -14.75 -3.31
CA PRO A 64 -11.94 -13.44 -3.40
C PRO A 64 -11.91 -12.65 -2.08
N ALA A 65 -12.04 -13.35 -0.96
CA ALA A 65 -11.91 -12.77 0.38
C ALA A 65 -10.53 -12.10 0.60
N LYS A 66 -9.44 -12.77 0.22
CA LYS A 66 -8.08 -12.23 0.33
C LYS A 66 -7.91 -10.96 -0.52
N LEU A 67 -8.44 -10.96 -1.74
CA LEU A 67 -8.40 -9.78 -2.63
C LEU A 67 -9.21 -8.62 -2.06
N ALA A 68 -10.44 -8.88 -1.58
CA ALA A 68 -11.30 -7.88 -0.97
C ALA A 68 -10.65 -7.26 0.27
N THR A 69 -10.10 -8.08 1.19
CA THR A 69 -9.42 -7.59 2.39
C THR A 69 -8.23 -6.69 2.03
N LYS A 70 -7.38 -7.10 1.08
CA LYS A 70 -6.26 -6.27 0.62
C LYS A 70 -6.74 -4.95 0.00
N GLY A 71 -7.79 -5.01 -0.81
CA GLY A 71 -8.37 -3.83 -1.45
C GLY A 71 -8.87 -2.81 -0.43
N VAL A 72 -9.62 -3.27 0.59
CA VAL A 72 -10.13 -2.41 1.67
C VAL A 72 -8.98 -1.79 2.45
N ILE A 73 -7.97 -2.57 2.86
CA ILE A 73 -6.82 -2.03 3.61
C ILE A 73 -6.03 -1.03 2.77
N ALA A 74 -5.76 -1.33 1.50
CA ALA A 74 -5.07 -0.41 0.59
C ALA A 74 -5.83 0.90 0.40
N LEU A 75 -7.16 0.84 0.28
CA LEU A 75 -8.01 2.02 0.17
C LEU A 75 -7.97 2.87 1.46
N LEU A 76 -8.06 2.24 2.63
CA LEU A 76 -7.94 2.93 3.91
C LEU A 76 -6.60 3.67 4.05
N ILE A 77 -5.50 2.99 3.71
CA ILE A 77 -4.16 3.60 3.71
C ILE A 77 -4.12 4.82 2.79
N PHE A 78 -4.59 4.67 1.54
CA PHE A 78 -4.63 5.76 0.58
C PHE A 78 -5.43 6.96 1.10
N VAL A 79 -6.64 6.75 1.65
CA VAL A 79 -7.47 7.80 2.23
C VAL A 79 -6.73 8.51 3.39
N MET A 80 -6.17 7.74 4.33
CA MET A 80 -5.45 8.28 5.48
C MET A 80 -4.26 9.15 5.08
N VAL A 81 -3.50 8.71 4.07
CA VAL A 81 -2.36 9.43 3.49
C VAL A 81 -2.82 10.67 2.73
N PHE A 82 -3.78 10.52 1.82
CA PHE A 82 -4.25 11.57 0.92
C PHE A 82 -4.84 12.76 1.68
N PHE A 83 -5.73 12.52 2.65
CA PHE A 83 -6.36 13.61 3.42
C PHE A 83 -5.40 14.29 4.40
N SER A 84 -4.35 13.59 4.83
CA SER A 84 -3.33 14.16 5.73
C SER A 84 -2.19 14.85 4.98
N ARG A 85 -2.12 14.76 3.65
CA ARG A 85 -0.97 15.21 2.83
C ARG A 85 -0.62 16.68 2.95
N LYS A 86 -1.60 17.53 3.28
CA LYS A 86 -1.42 18.99 3.41
C LYS A 86 -1.12 19.42 4.85
N ARG A 87 -1.13 18.49 5.82
CA ARG A 87 -0.85 18.82 7.22
C ARG A 87 0.65 18.95 7.43
N GLU A 88 1.08 20.01 8.11
CA GLU A 88 2.49 20.20 8.47
C GLU A 88 2.96 19.15 9.48
N THR A 89 2.06 18.73 10.38
CA THR A 89 2.29 17.66 11.35
C THR A 89 1.08 16.73 11.40
N VAL A 90 1.37 15.44 11.57
CA VAL A 90 0.39 14.37 11.67
C VAL A 90 0.47 13.77 13.06
N ASN A 91 -0.69 13.48 13.66
CA ASN A 91 -0.75 12.79 14.94
C ASN A 91 0.00 11.45 14.87
N ARG A 92 0.80 11.14 15.90
CA ARG A 92 1.62 9.92 15.97
C ARG A 92 0.80 8.64 15.80
N GLY A 93 -0.39 8.55 16.39
CA GLY A 93 -1.28 7.40 16.24
C GLY A 93 -1.75 7.20 14.80
N HIS A 94 -2.14 8.28 14.12
CA HIS A 94 -2.53 8.23 12.70
C HIS A 94 -1.36 7.80 11.81
N PHE A 95 -0.17 8.34 12.07
CA PHE A 95 1.04 7.99 11.34
C PHE A 95 1.42 6.51 11.53
N LEU A 96 1.46 6.03 12.77
CA LEU A 96 1.77 4.63 13.07
C LEU A 96 0.69 3.68 12.57
N ALA A 97 -0.58 4.10 12.52
CA ALA A 97 -1.64 3.33 11.90
C ALA A 97 -1.42 3.14 10.39
N ILE A 98 -0.95 4.15 9.65
CA ILE A 98 -0.57 4.00 8.24
C ILE A 98 0.53 2.93 8.09
N VAL A 99 1.58 3.00 8.92
CA VAL A 99 2.70 2.04 8.88
C VAL A 99 2.22 0.62 9.22
N GLY A 100 1.45 0.49 10.31
CA GLY A 100 0.88 -0.78 10.75
C GLY A 100 -0.01 -1.40 9.70
N LEU A 101 -0.95 -0.64 9.12
CA LEU A 101 -1.81 -1.12 8.04
C LEU A 101 -1.02 -1.52 6.79
N THR A 102 0.06 -0.80 6.46
CA THR A 102 0.95 -1.16 5.35
C THR A 102 1.60 -2.52 5.56
N LEU A 103 2.11 -2.78 6.76
CA LEU A 103 2.70 -4.07 7.13
C LEU A 103 1.66 -5.19 7.20
N VAL A 104 0.47 -4.91 7.76
CA VAL A 104 -0.66 -5.87 7.79
C VAL A 104 -1.09 -6.23 6.38
N ASN A 105 -1.22 -5.26 5.47
CA ASN A 105 -1.59 -5.53 4.07
C ASN A 105 -0.57 -6.44 3.37
N ALA A 106 0.72 -6.23 3.63
CA ALA A 106 1.79 -7.09 3.13
C ALA A 106 1.74 -8.49 3.78
N ALA A 107 1.48 -8.58 5.08
CA ALA A 107 1.31 -9.84 5.78
C ALA A 107 0.13 -10.65 5.23
N VAL A 108 -1.02 -10.01 4.95
CA VAL A 108 -2.17 -10.64 4.27
C VAL A 108 -1.74 -11.16 2.89
N ALA A 109 -0.93 -10.42 2.14
CA ALA A 109 -0.44 -10.87 0.85
C ALA A 109 0.40 -12.14 0.94
N VAL A 110 1.32 -12.20 1.92
CA VAL A 110 2.34 -13.26 2.06
C VAL A 110 1.83 -14.49 2.80
N PHE A 111 1.08 -14.31 3.89
CA PHE A 111 0.76 -15.39 4.83
C PHE A 111 -0.65 -15.97 4.67
N TRP A 112 -1.60 -15.25 4.07
CA TRP A 112 -2.96 -15.78 3.85
C TRP A 112 -2.95 -16.75 2.67
N ARG A 113 -3.33 -18.02 2.91
CA ARG A 113 -3.52 -19.05 1.89
C ARG A 113 -5.00 -19.36 1.70
#